data_AF-A0A183UTN3-F1
#
_entry.id   AF-A0A183UTN3-F1
#
_cell.length_a   1.000
_cell.length_b   1.000
_cell.length_c   1.000
_cell.angle_alpha   90.00
_cell.angle_beta   90.00
_cell.angle_gamma   90.00
#
_symmetry.space_group_name_H-M   'P 1'
#
loop_
_entity.id
_entity.type
_entity.pdbx_description
1 polymer ?
#
loop_
_entity_poly.entity_id
_entity_poly.type
_entity_poly.pdbx_seq_one_letter_code
_entity_poly.pdbx_strand_id
1 'polypeptide(L)'
;MNSSTSSSMLTSASASSAGAVRALSLELKGLQTTPVEGFTVTASDDNIFVWTVAIFGPPGTLYQGGYFKAVLKFPPNYPYAPPSVKFLSKVWHPNVYENGDLCISILHPPVDDPHSGELACERWNPTQNVRTILLSVISLLNEPNTSSPANVDASVMYRRWKESNGKDDEYARIVRKQVELTRVDAEKDGVVVPETLEEYCVKTTPKQNDDEVDAFDLDEDYYDYGDESGIHFPLPFRFRP
;
A
#
# COMPACT_ATOMS: atom_id res chain seq x y z
N MET A 1 -38.22 35.33 -35.12
CA MET A 1 -37.20 36.03 -34.32
C MET A 1 -36.82 35.12 -33.17
N ASN A 2 -35.53 34.78 -33.12
CA ASN A 2 -34.73 34.17 -32.06
C ASN A 2 -35.16 32.78 -31.53
N SER A 3 -34.49 31.66 -31.84
CA SER A 3 -33.06 31.27 -31.71
C SER A 3 -32.80 30.45 -30.43
N SER A 4 -32.24 29.26 -30.66
CA SER A 4 -31.16 28.64 -29.87
C SER A 4 -31.47 27.62 -28.77
N THR A 5 -31.19 26.36 -29.14
CA THR A 5 -30.35 25.35 -28.46
C THR A 5 -30.69 24.86 -27.05
N SER A 6 -30.84 23.53 -26.94
CA SER A 6 -30.04 22.71 -26.01
C SER A 6 -29.96 21.27 -26.52
N SER A 7 -28.93 21.00 -27.32
CA SER A 7 -28.36 19.66 -27.49
C SER A 7 -27.15 19.54 -26.57
N SER A 8 -26.81 18.31 -26.20
CA SER A 8 -25.64 17.85 -25.44
C SER A 8 -25.77 17.78 -23.91
N MET A 9 -26.15 16.59 -23.44
CA MET A 9 -25.62 16.00 -22.20
C MET A 9 -25.59 14.47 -22.36
N LEU A 10 -24.78 13.97 -23.28
CA LEU A 10 -24.44 12.54 -23.38
C LEU A 10 -23.00 12.34 -23.87
N THR A 11 -22.02 12.94 -23.20
CA THR A 11 -20.59 12.60 -23.44
C THR A 11 -19.72 12.99 -22.24
N SER A 12 -19.58 12.13 -21.24
CA SER A 12 -18.41 12.20 -20.32
C SER A 12 -18.08 10.92 -19.54
N ALA A 13 -18.65 9.75 -19.88
CA ALA A 13 -18.38 8.51 -19.13
C ALA A 13 -17.26 7.63 -19.72
N SER A 14 -16.70 7.96 -20.90
CA SER A 14 -15.80 7.06 -21.63
C SER A 14 -14.30 7.38 -21.50
N ALA A 15 -13.93 8.58 -21.05
CA ALA A 15 -12.51 8.98 -20.93
C ALA A 15 -11.88 8.62 -19.58
N SER A 16 -12.68 8.46 -18.52
CA SER A 16 -12.20 8.22 -17.15
C SER A 16 -11.61 6.82 -16.95
N SER A 17 -12.10 5.79 -17.65
CA SER A 17 -11.67 4.41 -17.45
C SER A 17 -10.32 4.08 -18.09
N ALA A 18 -9.95 4.65 -19.25
CA ALA A 18 -8.72 4.28 -19.94
C ALA A 18 -7.45 4.65 -19.15
N GLY A 19 -7.46 5.83 -18.50
CA GLY A 19 -6.40 6.25 -17.59
C GLY A 19 -6.29 5.35 -16.37
N ALA A 20 -7.44 5.04 -15.75
CA ALA A 20 -7.51 4.13 -14.60
C ALA A 20 -7.00 2.73 -14.94
N VAL A 21 -7.40 2.15 -16.07
CA VAL A 21 -6.92 0.84 -16.54
C VAL A 21 -5.40 0.84 -16.70
N ARG A 22 -4.82 1.89 -17.29
CA ARG A 22 -3.36 2.00 -17.45
C ARG A 22 -2.66 2.09 -16.09
N ALA A 23 -3.16 2.91 -15.17
CA ALA A 23 -2.59 3.05 -13.83
C ALA A 23 -2.63 1.72 -13.06
N LEU A 24 -3.79 1.06 -13.03
CA LEU A 24 -3.97 -0.24 -12.38
C LEU A 24 -3.08 -1.32 -12.98
N SER A 25 -2.93 -1.35 -14.30
CA SER A 25 -2.04 -2.33 -14.97
C SER A 25 -0.57 -2.15 -14.58
N LEU A 26 -0.12 -0.89 -14.46
CA LEU A 26 1.25 -0.58 -14.02
C LEU A 26 1.47 -0.95 -12.55
N GLU A 27 0.52 -0.61 -11.69
CA GLU A 27 0.59 -0.94 -10.26
C GLU A 27 0.57 -2.45 -10.01
N LEU A 28 -0.30 -3.19 -10.72
CA LEU A 28 -0.37 -4.65 -10.61
C LEU A 28 0.96 -5.28 -11.00
N LYS A 29 1.54 -4.87 -12.15
CA LYS A 29 2.85 -5.34 -12.59
C LYS A 29 3.94 -5.00 -11.57
N GLY A 30 3.89 -3.81 -10.98
CA GLY A 30 4.83 -3.39 -9.93
C GLY A 30 4.73 -4.25 -8.67
N LEU A 31 3.52 -4.58 -8.23
CA LEU A 31 3.29 -5.47 -7.08
C LEU A 31 3.65 -6.92 -7.37
N GLN A 32 3.48 -7.40 -8.60
CA GLN A 32 3.93 -8.75 -8.99
C GLN A 32 5.46 -8.85 -9.12
N THR A 33 6.11 -7.78 -9.59
CA THR A 33 7.57 -7.73 -9.74
C THR A 33 8.26 -7.51 -8.40
N THR A 34 7.65 -6.72 -7.52
CA THR A 34 8.19 -6.39 -6.20
C THR A 34 7.05 -6.52 -5.19
N PRO A 35 6.75 -7.73 -4.70
CA PRO A 35 5.65 -7.96 -3.77
C PRO A 35 5.85 -7.17 -2.47
N VAL A 36 4.73 -6.86 -1.81
CA VAL A 36 4.74 -6.36 -0.44
C VAL A 36 4.79 -7.57 0.48
N GLU A 37 5.68 -7.54 1.47
CA GLU A 37 5.80 -8.62 2.46
C GLU A 37 4.44 -8.91 3.11
N GLY A 38 4.12 -10.20 3.24
CA GLY A 38 2.82 -10.63 3.78
C GLY A 38 1.63 -10.46 2.85
N PHE A 39 1.81 -10.07 1.58
CA PHE A 39 0.71 -9.96 0.63
C PHE A 39 0.94 -10.72 -0.68
N THR A 40 -0.14 -11.27 -1.22
CA THR A 40 -0.21 -11.72 -2.62
C THR A 40 -1.39 -11.05 -3.29
N VAL A 41 -1.16 -10.45 -4.45
CA VAL A 41 -2.16 -9.65 -5.17
C VAL A 41 -2.45 -10.30 -6.52
N THR A 42 -3.74 -10.51 -6.79
CA THR A 42 -4.23 -11.06 -8.06
C THR A 42 -5.37 -10.20 -8.57
N ALA A 43 -5.35 -9.83 -9.85
CA ALA A 43 -6.49 -9.17 -10.48
C ALA A 43 -7.48 -10.22 -10.97
N SER A 44 -8.77 -9.87 -11.01
CA SER A 44 -9.78 -10.67 -11.69
C SER A 44 -9.52 -10.69 -13.20
N ASP A 45 -9.58 -11.88 -13.81
CA ASP A 45 -9.36 -12.07 -15.25
C ASP A 45 -10.36 -11.26 -16.11
N ASP A 46 -11.58 -11.09 -15.61
CA ASP A 46 -12.66 -10.40 -16.32
C ASP A 46 -12.67 -8.88 -16.05
N ASN A 47 -12.08 -8.43 -14.94
CA ASN A 47 -12.22 -7.06 -14.49
C ASN A 47 -11.02 -6.55 -13.68
N ILE A 48 -10.16 -5.77 -14.34
CA ILE A 48 -8.98 -5.13 -13.73
C ILE A 48 -9.32 -4.18 -12.57
N PHE A 49 -10.58 -3.78 -12.40
CA PHE A 49 -11.03 -2.96 -11.27
C PHE A 49 -11.39 -3.77 -10.01
N VAL A 50 -11.20 -5.10 -10.02
CA VAL A 50 -11.44 -5.96 -8.85
C VAL A 50 -10.24 -6.86 -8.61
N TRP A 51 -9.55 -6.67 -7.48
CA TRP A 51 -8.38 -7.47 -7.12
C TRP A 51 -8.67 -8.27 -5.86
N THR A 52 -8.18 -9.51 -5.84
CA THR A 52 -8.14 -10.34 -4.64
C THR A 52 -6.75 -10.26 -4.03
N VAL A 53 -6.72 -9.99 -2.74
CA VAL A 53 -5.51 -9.87 -1.94
C VAL A 53 -5.53 -10.92 -0.85
N ALA A 54 -4.52 -11.79 -0.86
CA ALA A 54 -4.21 -12.64 0.28
C ALA A 54 -3.26 -11.89 1.22
N ILE A 55 -3.54 -11.98 2.52
CA ILE A 55 -2.86 -11.26 3.60
C ILE A 55 -2.42 -12.30 4.62
N PHE A 56 -1.11 -12.39 4.82
CA PHE A 56 -0.51 -13.26 5.83
C PHE A 56 -0.29 -12.48 7.10
N GLY A 57 -0.65 -13.06 8.25
CA GLY A 57 -0.48 -12.38 9.52
C GLY A 57 1.00 -12.28 9.91
N PRO A 58 1.51 -11.08 10.29
CA PRO A 58 2.91 -10.91 10.63
C PRO A 58 3.34 -11.74 11.86
N PRO A 59 4.56 -12.29 11.88
CA PRO A 59 5.12 -12.96 13.06
C PRO A 59 5.18 -12.04 14.28
N GLY A 60 4.98 -12.61 15.48
CA GLY A 60 4.98 -11.85 16.73
C GLY A 60 3.68 -11.08 17.01
N THR A 61 2.65 -11.24 16.19
CA THR A 61 1.33 -10.62 16.36
C THR A 61 0.27 -11.67 16.71
N LEU A 62 -0.92 -11.23 17.13
CA LEU A 62 -2.07 -12.14 17.32
C LEU A 62 -2.53 -12.80 16.01
N TYR A 63 -2.11 -12.26 14.87
CA TYR A 63 -2.48 -12.73 13.54
C TYR A 63 -1.48 -13.74 12.95
N GLN A 64 -0.33 -13.98 13.60
CA GLN A 64 0.72 -14.87 13.10
C GLN A 64 0.14 -16.22 12.64
N GLY A 65 0.52 -16.65 11.43
CA GLY A 65 0.04 -17.89 10.83
C GLY A 65 -1.40 -17.79 10.26
N GLY A 66 -1.98 -16.60 10.22
CA GLY A 66 -3.28 -16.34 9.61
C GLY A 66 -3.20 -16.14 8.10
N TYR A 67 -4.27 -16.53 7.40
CA TYR A 67 -4.46 -16.38 5.95
C TYR A 67 -5.77 -15.67 5.64
N PHE A 68 -5.72 -14.34 5.53
CA PHE A 68 -6.90 -13.53 5.30
C PHE A 68 -7.04 -13.19 3.82
N LYS A 69 -8.26 -13.24 3.31
CA LYS A 69 -8.58 -12.79 1.95
C LYS A 69 -9.35 -11.48 2.02
N ALA A 70 -8.99 -10.55 1.16
CA ALA A 70 -9.70 -9.30 0.97
C ALA A 70 -9.87 -8.99 -0.52
N VAL A 71 -10.85 -8.16 -0.85
CA VAL A 71 -11.08 -7.66 -2.20
C VAL A 71 -10.88 -6.15 -2.20
N LEU A 72 -10.09 -5.68 -3.16
CA LEU A 72 -9.97 -4.28 -3.53
C LEU A 72 -10.88 -4.03 -4.73
N LYS A 73 -11.77 -3.05 -4.61
CA LYS A 73 -12.59 -2.57 -5.74
C LYS A 73 -12.23 -1.14 -6.06
N PHE A 74 -11.83 -0.92 -7.30
CA PHE A 74 -11.36 0.38 -7.78
C PHE A 74 -12.51 1.14 -8.47
N PRO A 75 -12.63 2.45 -8.26
CA PRO A 75 -13.60 3.26 -8.98
C PRO A 75 -13.12 3.53 -10.43
N PRO A 76 -14.03 3.83 -11.37
CA PRO A 76 -13.68 4.12 -12.76
C PRO A 76 -12.76 5.33 -12.94
N ASN A 77 -12.70 6.24 -11.96
CA ASN A 77 -11.87 7.43 -11.95
C ASN A 77 -10.62 7.30 -11.06
N TYR A 78 -10.19 6.08 -10.71
CA TYR A 78 -8.93 5.85 -10.02
C TYR A 78 -7.74 6.49 -10.79
N PRO A 79 -6.76 7.14 -10.12
CA PRO A 79 -6.57 7.29 -8.65
C PRO A 79 -7.23 8.54 -8.04
N TYR A 80 -8.12 9.25 -8.76
CA TYR A 80 -8.75 10.47 -8.21
C TYR A 80 -9.74 10.17 -7.07
N ALA A 81 -10.32 8.97 -7.04
CA ALA A 81 -11.09 8.46 -5.91
C ALA A 81 -10.46 7.18 -5.35
N PRO A 82 -10.59 6.93 -4.03
CA PRO A 82 -10.01 5.76 -3.38
C PRO A 82 -10.71 4.47 -3.81
N PRO A 83 -10.00 3.33 -3.79
CA PRO A 83 -10.65 2.02 -3.82
C PRO A 83 -11.35 1.72 -2.48
N SER A 84 -12.23 0.72 -2.48
CA SER A 84 -12.74 0.11 -1.24
C SER A 84 -12.01 -1.19 -0.95
N VAL A 85 -11.68 -1.44 0.31
CA VAL A 85 -11.13 -2.72 0.80
C VAL A 85 -12.17 -3.44 1.64
N LYS A 86 -12.43 -4.71 1.32
CA LYS A 86 -13.37 -5.56 2.04
C LYS A 86 -12.78 -6.93 2.31
N PHE A 87 -12.71 -7.33 3.57
CA PHE A 87 -12.34 -8.68 3.97
C PHE A 87 -13.43 -9.68 3.54
N LEU A 88 -13.00 -10.75 2.88
CA LEU A 88 -13.81 -11.94 2.60
C LEU A 88 -13.78 -12.90 3.79
N SER A 89 -12.62 -13.00 4.44
CA SER A 89 -12.46 -13.72 5.70
C SER A 89 -13.14 -12.95 6.84
N LYS A 90 -13.73 -13.64 7.81
CA LYS A 90 -14.26 -12.98 9.00
C LYS A 90 -13.11 -12.48 9.88
N VAL A 91 -13.07 -11.17 10.14
CA VAL A 91 -12.04 -10.53 10.95
C VAL A 91 -12.69 -9.77 12.12
N TRP A 92 -12.27 -10.08 13.34
CA TRP A 92 -12.68 -9.37 14.55
C TRP A 92 -11.63 -8.30 14.86
N HIS A 93 -11.91 -7.05 14.48
CA HIS A 93 -10.92 -5.98 14.56
C HIS A 93 -11.60 -4.62 14.78
N PRO A 94 -11.02 -3.70 15.59
CA PRO A 94 -11.60 -2.39 15.87
C PRO A 94 -11.96 -1.56 14.63
N ASN A 95 -11.22 -1.73 13.53
CA ASN A 95 -11.39 -0.95 12.30
C ASN A 95 -12.00 -1.74 11.12
N VAL A 96 -12.54 -2.94 11.36
CA VAL A 96 -13.27 -3.72 10.35
C VAL A 96 -14.73 -3.84 10.75
N TYR A 97 -15.63 -3.44 9.85
CA TYR A 97 -17.07 -3.57 10.05
C TYR A 97 -17.50 -5.04 10.02
N GLU A 98 -18.67 -5.36 10.58
CA GLU A 98 -19.22 -6.73 10.57
C GLU A 98 -19.40 -7.31 9.17
N ASN A 99 -19.65 -6.44 8.19
CA ASN A 99 -19.80 -6.81 6.79
C ASN A 99 -18.45 -7.05 6.07
N GLY A 100 -17.32 -6.85 6.77
CA GLY A 100 -15.95 -7.00 6.26
C GLY A 100 -15.33 -5.73 5.70
N ASP A 101 -16.05 -4.62 5.59
CA ASP A 101 -15.49 -3.38 5.04
C ASP A 101 -14.43 -2.82 6.00
N LEU A 102 -13.30 -2.38 5.45
CA LEU A 102 -12.19 -1.80 6.20
C LEU A 102 -12.34 -0.28 6.31
N CYS A 103 -12.18 0.25 7.52
CA CYS A 103 -12.19 1.69 7.79
C CYS A 103 -10.77 2.18 8.15
N ILE A 104 -10.10 2.85 7.21
CA ILE A 104 -8.82 3.53 7.44
C ILE A 104 -8.80 4.87 6.71
N SER A 105 -8.16 5.88 7.31
CA SER A 105 -8.16 7.27 6.82
C SER A 105 -7.74 7.39 5.34
N ILE A 106 -6.75 6.60 4.90
CA ILE A 106 -6.23 6.63 3.53
C ILE A 106 -7.27 6.23 2.48
N LEU A 107 -8.32 5.48 2.86
CA LEU A 107 -9.41 5.10 1.95
C LEU A 107 -10.56 6.11 1.92
N HIS A 108 -10.41 7.24 2.63
CA HIS A 108 -11.39 8.32 2.64
C HIS A 108 -10.84 9.56 1.92
N PRO A 109 -11.67 10.26 1.13
CA PRO A 109 -11.33 11.57 0.58
C PRO A 109 -10.89 12.54 1.68
N PRO A 110 -10.11 13.58 1.34
CA PRO A 110 -9.78 14.63 2.30
C PRO A 110 -11.06 15.31 2.77
N VAL A 111 -11.10 15.63 4.06
CA VAL A 111 -12.17 16.43 4.66
C VAL A 111 -11.61 17.84 4.86
N ASP A 112 -12.33 18.86 4.40
CA ASP A 112 -12.01 20.26 4.68
C ASP A 112 -12.42 20.61 6.13
N ASP A 113 -11.93 19.85 7.11
CA ASP A 113 -12.14 20.10 8.53
C ASP A 113 -10.80 20.41 9.23
N PRO A 114 -10.51 21.69 9.50
CA PRO A 114 -9.31 22.13 10.21
C PRO A 114 -9.16 21.54 11.62
N HIS A 115 -10.22 20.99 12.21
CA HIS A 115 -10.19 20.39 13.55
C HIS A 115 -10.04 18.87 13.56
N SER A 116 -10.02 18.23 12.38
CA SER A 116 -9.91 16.76 12.28
C SER A 116 -8.60 16.21 12.85
N GLY A 117 -7.53 17.01 12.88
CA GLY A 117 -6.22 16.61 13.39
C GLY A 117 -5.47 15.61 12.50
N GLU A 118 -6.02 15.27 11.34
CA GLU A 118 -5.41 14.35 10.38
C GLU A 118 -4.58 15.08 9.33
N LEU A 119 -3.44 14.51 8.97
CA LEU A 119 -2.58 15.05 7.93
C LEU A 119 -3.18 14.76 6.54
N ALA A 120 -2.97 15.66 5.58
CA ALA A 120 -3.43 15.44 4.19
C ALA A 120 -2.83 14.16 3.56
N CYS A 121 -1.66 13.70 4.02
CA CYS A 121 -1.05 12.45 3.60
C CYS A 121 -1.68 11.20 4.23
N GLU A 122 -2.43 11.35 5.32
CA GLU A 122 -3.17 10.25 5.98
C GLU A 122 -4.51 9.98 5.31
N ARG A 123 -4.99 10.89 4.46
CA ARG A 123 -6.21 10.76 3.65
C ARG A 123 -5.88 10.39 2.20
N TRP A 124 -6.89 9.93 1.46
CA TRP A 124 -6.73 9.62 0.05
C TRP A 124 -6.35 10.87 -0.74
N ASN A 125 -5.36 10.73 -1.62
CA ASN A 125 -5.07 11.71 -2.66
C ASN A 125 -4.47 10.98 -3.87
N PRO A 126 -4.45 11.59 -5.07
CA PRO A 126 -4.02 10.90 -6.30
C PRO A 126 -2.55 10.44 -6.34
N THR A 127 -1.73 10.77 -5.32
CA THR A 127 -0.34 10.27 -5.20
C THR A 127 -0.25 8.96 -4.40
N GLN A 128 -1.32 8.60 -3.68
CA GLN A 128 -1.47 7.30 -3.04
C GLN A 128 -1.66 6.20 -4.09
N ASN A 129 -1.29 4.96 -3.73
CA ASN A 129 -1.34 3.82 -4.62
C ASN A 129 -1.65 2.54 -3.82
N VAL A 130 -1.82 1.41 -4.52
CA VAL A 130 -2.17 0.14 -3.86
C VAL A 130 -1.09 -0.28 -2.86
N ARG A 131 0.20 -0.07 -3.15
CA ARG A 131 1.27 -0.40 -2.21
C ARG A 131 1.13 0.36 -0.89
N THR A 132 0.83 1.66 -0.94
CA THR A 132 0.65 2.44 0.30
C THR A 132 -0.56 1.97 1.09
N ILE A 133 -1.67 1.59 0.42
CA ILE A 133 -2.82 0.96 1.08
C ILE A 133 -2.40 -0.34 1.80
N LEU A 134 -1.69 -1.24 1.14
CA LEU A 134 -1.29 -2.52 1.74
C LEU A 134 -0.39 -2.33 2.97
N LEU A 135 0.55 -1.37 2.91
CA LEU A 135 1.39 -1.01 4.05
C LEU A 135 0.56 -0.43 5.22
N SER A 136 -0.43 0.42 4.92
CA SER A 136 -1.37 0.93 5.93
C SER A 136 -2.21 -0.18 6.56
N VAL A 137 -2.60 -1.21 5.80
CA VAL A 137 -3.34 -2.38 6.34
C VAL A 137 -2.48 -3.15 7.34
N ILE A 138 -1.20 -3.43 7.05
CA ILE A 138 -0.30 -4.09 8.01
C ILE A 138 -0.17 -3.26 9.30
N SER A 139 0.09 -1.96 9.14
CA SER A 139 0.23 -1.05 10.28
C SER A 139 -1.01 -1.09 11.18
N LEU A 140 -2.19 -1.04 10.57
CA LEU A 140 -3.46 -1.08 11.30
C LEU A 140 -3.72 -2.42 12.00
N LEU A 141 -3.37 -3.55 11.38
CA LEU A 141 -3.51 -4.88 12.01
C LEU A 141 -2.62 -5.01 13.25
N ASN A 142 -1.45 -4.36 13.25
CA ASN A 142 -0.54 -4.33 14.39
C ASN A 142 -0.99 -3.34 15.47
N GLU A 143 -1.43 -2.15 15.05
CA GLU A 143 -1.83 -1.05 15.92
C GLU A 143 -3.22 -0.51 15.50
N PRO A 144 -4.31 -1.10 16.01
CA PRO A 144 -5.66 -0.67 15.70
C PRO A 144 -5.93 0.77 16.18
N ASN A 145 -6.65 1.55 15.37
CA ASN A 145 -7.15 2.85 15.78
C ASN A 145 -8.42 2.69 16.62
N THR A 146 -8.33 2.98 17.91
CA THR A 146 -9.46 2.88 18.86
C THR A 146 -10.21 4.17 19.09
N SER A 147 -9.73 5.31 18.58
CA SER A 147 -10.36 6.62 18.71
C SER A 147 -11.61 6.75 17.83
N SER A 148 -11.59 6.12 16.64
CA SER A 148 -12.73 6.08 15.72
C SER A 148 -12.91 4.64 15.18
N PRO A 149 -13.44 3.72 16.00
CA PRO A 149 -13.56 2.32 15.63
C PRO A 149 -14.78 2.08 14.72
N ALA A 150 -14.62 1.20 13.74
CA ALA A 150 -15.72 0.63 12.96
C ALA A 150 -16.50 -0.43 13.75
N ASN A 151 -15.82 -1.14 14.65
CA ASN A 151 -16.38 -2.12 15.56
C ASN A 151 -16.06 -1.71 17.00
N VAL A 152 -17.07 -1.17 17.68
CA VAL A 152 -16.95 -0.63 19.04
C VAL A 152 -16.62 -1.73 20.04
N ASP A 153 -17.24 -2.90 19.93
CA ASP A 153 -17.03 -4.03 20.84
C ASP A 153 -15.60 -4.56 20.73
N ALA A 154 -15.11 -4.77 19.50
CA ALA A 154 -13.73 -5.15 19.26
C ALA A 154 -12.74 -4.11 19.81
N SER A 155 -13.05 -2.82 19.68
CA SER A 155 -12.24 -1.72 20.24
C SER A 155 -12.18 -1.74 21.77
N VAL A 156 -13.31 -1.96 22.45
CA VAL A 156 -13.36 -2.07 23.90
C VAL A 156 -12.57 -3.28 24.39
N MET A 157 -12.74 -4.44 23.74
CA MET A 157 -12.00 -5.66 24.07
C MET A 157 -10.50 -5.49 23.84
N TYR A 158 -10.09 -4.87 22.73
CA TYR A 158 -8.69 -4.61 22.43
C TYR A 158 -8.04 -3.70 23.47
N ARG A 159 -8.71 -2.62 23.88
CA ARG A 159 -8.20 -1.72 24.94
C ARG A 159 -8.01 -2.45 26.26
N ARG A 160 -9.00 -3.23 26.69
CA ARG A 160 -8.89 -4.06 27.92
C ARG A 160 -7.72 -5.05 27.83
N TRP A 161 -7.55 -5.73 26.69
CA TRP A 161 -6.42 -6.62 26.46
C TRP A 161 -5.08 -5.89 26.57
N LYS A 162 -4.97 -4.70 25.95
CA LYS A 162 -3.73 -3.91 25.96
C LYS A 162 -3.40 -3.34 27.34
N GLU A 163 -4.37 -2.73 28.01
CA GLU A 163 -4.23 -2.14 29.36
C GLU A 163 -3.91 -3.19 30.44
N SER A 164 -4.41 -4.41 30.27
CA SER A 164 -4.13 -5.52 31.18
C SER A 164 -2.81 -6.23 30.90
N ASN A 165 -2.02 -5.76 29.92
CA ASN A 165 -0.81 -6.42 29.40
C ASN A 165 -1.07 -7.89 29.03
N GLY A 166 -2.21 -8.17 28.39
CA GLY A 166 -2.60 -9.50 27.91
C GLY A 166 -3.18 -10.43 28.96
N LYS A 167 -3.40 -9.98 30.21
CA LYS A 167 -4.09 -10.79 31.23
C LYS A 167 -5.56 -11.05 30.86
N ASP A 168 -6.22 -10.04 30.30
CA ASP A 168 -7.54 -10.17 29.71
C ASP A 168 -7.42 -10.72 28.27
N ASP A 169 -7.41 -12.05 28.14
CA ASP A 169 -7.19 -12.75 26.88
C ASP A 169 -8.47 -12.88 26.02
N GLU A 170 -9.57 -12.19 26.34
CA GLU A 170 -10.82 -12.31 25.59
C GLU A 170 -10.66 -11.93 24.10
N TYR A 171 -10.07 -10.77 23.84
CA TYR A 171 -9.80 -10.30 22.47
C TYR A 171 -8.88 -11.28 21.71
N ALA A 172 -7.77 -11.63 22.34
CA ALA A 172 -6.75 -12.49 21.73
C ALA A 172 -7.27 -13.90 21.45
N ARG A 173 -8.12 -14.47 22.30
CA ARG A 173 -8.77 -15.76 22.05
C ARG A 173 -9.66 -15.76 20.82
N ILE A 174 -10.43 -14.68 20.61
CA ILE A 174 -11.29 -14.53 19.42
C ILE A 174 -10.41 -14.46 18.16
N VAL A 175 -9.36 -13.65 18.18
CA VAL A 175 -8.44 -13.50 17.04
C VAL A 175 -7.73 -14.81 16.73
N ARG A 176 -7.18 -15.51 17.73
CA ARG A 176 -6.51 -16.81 17.53
C ARG A 176 -7.45 -17.86 16.93
N LYS A 177 -8.71 -17.90 17.38
CA LYS A 177 -9.72 -18.79 16.80
C LYS A 177 -10.00 -18.45 15.33
N GLN A 178 -10.00 -17.17 14.95
CA GLN A 178 -10.15 -16.78 13.54
C GLN A 178 -8.92 -17.18 12.72
N VAL A 179 -7.71 -17.02 13.26
CA VAL A 179 -6.47 -17.47 12.61
C VAL A 179 -6.53 -18.98 12.32
N GLU A 180 -6.95 -19.79 13.29
CA GLU A 180 -7.12 -21.24 13.08
C GLU A 180 -8.11 -21.56 11.95
N LEU A 181 -9.24 -20.85 11.87
CA LEU A 181 -10.20 -21.02 10.78
C LEU A 181 -9.58 -20.65 9.42
N THR A 182 -8.78 -19.59 9.37
CA THR A 182 -8.13 -19.18 8.12
C THR A 182 -7.07 -20.17 7.64
N ARG A 183 -6.43 -20.94 8.53
CA ARG A 183 -5.50 -22.00 8.13
C ARG A 183 -6.19 -23.09 7.32
N VAL A 184 -7.41 -23.46 7.72
CA VAL A 184 -8.23 -24.43 6.98
C VAL A 184 -8.56 -23.89 5.58
N ASP A 185 -8.79 -22.59 5.44
CA ASP A 185 -9.03 -21.97 4.14
C ASP A 185 -7.74 -21.91 3.29
N ALA A 186 -6.57 -21.71 3.90
CA ALA A 186 -5.29 -21.79 3.21
C ALA A 186 -5.03 -23.19 2.64
N GLU A 187 -5.33 -24.24 3.42
CA GLU A 187 -5.20 -25.64 2.97
C GLU A 187 -6.09 -25.94 1.76
N LYS A 188 -7.35 -25.46 1.77
CA LYS A 188 -8.27 -25.61 0.63
C LYS A 188 -7.77 -24.89 -0.62
N ASP A 189 -7.18 -23.72 -0.45
CA ASP A 189 -6.65 -22.92 -1.55
C ASP A 189 -5.24 -23.37 -1.98
N GLY A 190 -4.65 -24.37 -1.30
CA GLY A 190 -3.30 -24.89 -1.58
C GLY A 190 -2.18 -23.89 -1.26
N VAL A 191 -2.43 -22.95 -0.34
CA VAL A 191 -1.49 -21.89 0.03
C VAL A 191 -0.66 -22.29 1.26
N VAL A 192 0.66 -22.17 1.16
CA VAL A 192 1.58 -22.34 2.28
C VAL A 192 1.70 -21.02 3.04
N VAL A 193 1.31 -21.01 4.30
CA VAL A 193 1.35 -19.80 5.16
C VAL A 193 2.75 -19.68 5.77
N PRO A 194 3.43 -18.51 5.66
CA PRO A 194 4.71 -18.29 6.31
C PRO A 194 4.53 -18.25 7.83
N GLU A 195 5.29 -19.04 8.57
CA GLU A 195 5.24 -19.09 10.04
C GLU A 195 6.47 -18.40 10.69
N THR A 196 7.54 -18.22 9.92
CA THR A 196 8.78 -17.58 10.38
C THR A 196 8.98 -16.19 9.78
N LEU A 197 9.80 -15.37 10.44
CA LEU A 197 10.16 -14.03 9.93
C LEU A 197 10.91 -14.10 8.59
N GLU A 198 11.74 -15.12 8.41
CA GLU A 198 12.52 -15.31 7.16
C GLU A 198 11.64 -15.67 5.98
N GLU A 199 10.57 -16.45 6.20
CA GLU A 199 9.57 -16.76 5.17
C GLU A 199 8.65 -15.57 4.89
N TYR A 200 8.33 -14.78 5.92
CA TYR A 200 7.47 -13.61 5.80
C TYR A 200 8.15 -12.47 5.03
N CYS A 201 9.42 -12.20 5.35
CA CYS A 201 10.23 -11.18 4.69
C CYS A 201 10.89 -11.79 3.44
N VAL A 202 10.18 -11.77 2.32
CA VAL A 202 10.73 -12.20 1.03
C VAL A 202 11.99 -11.39 0.73
N LYS A 203 13.16 -12.05 0.75
CA LYS A 203 14.41 -11.45 0.23
C LYS A 203 14.18 -11.12 -1.24
N THR A 204 13.87 -9.88 -1.55
CA THR A 204 13.95 -9.37 -2.92
C THR A 204 15.40 -9.49 -3.34
N THR A 205 15.74 -10.57 -4.04
CA THR A 205 17.02 -10.66 -4.72
C THR A 205 16.93 -9.68 -5.89
N PRO A 206 17.81 -8.68 -5.99
CA PRO A 206 17.87 -7.84 -7.18
C PRO A 206 18.06 -8.78 -8.37
N LYS A 207 17.19 -8.69 -9.38
CA LYS A 207 17.53 -9.27 -10.69
C LYS A 207 18.83 -8.58 -11.13
N GLN A 208 19.92 -9.33 -11.21
CA GLN A 208 21.07 -8.91 -11.99
C GLN A 208 20.55 -8.78 -13.43
N ASN A 209 20.41 -7.54 -13.90
CA ASN A 209 20.26 -7.31 -15.32
C ASN A 209 21.65 -7.56 -15.91
N ASP A 210 21.85 -8.70 -16.55
CA ASP A 210 23.02 -8.99 -17.39
C ASP A 210 22.92 -8.24 -18.73
N ASP A 211 22.64 -6.93 -18.68
CA ASP A 211 22.79 -6.05 -19.83
C ASP A 211 24.14 -5.35 -19.69
N GLU A 212 25.13 -6.02 -20.27
CA GLU A 212 26.43 -5.57 -20.75
C GLU A 212 26.52 -4.04 -20.91
N VAL A 213 27.09 -3.36 -19.92
CA VAL A 213 27.59 -1.99 -20.08
C VAL A 213 28.95 -2.06 -20.75
N ASP A 214 28.96 -1.73 -22.03
CA ASP A 214 30.13 -1.57 -22.88
C ASP A 214 31.18 -0.69 -22.18
N ALA A 215 32.33 -1.31 -21.90
CA ALA A 215 33.46 -0.68 -21.26
C ALA A 215 34.09 0.32 -22.23
N PHE A 216 33.85 1.61 -22.02
CA PHE A 216 34.68 2.63 -22.64
C PHE A 216 36.09 2.55 -22.02
N ASP A 217 37.01 2.00 -22.81
CA ASP A 217 38.46 2.03 -22.64
C ASP A 217 38.94 3.40 -22.18
N LEU A 218 39.44 3.46 -20.95
CA LEU A 218 40.31 4.55 -20.50
C LEU A 218 41.75 4.09 -20.76
N ASP A 219 42.26 4.41 -21.95
CA ASP A 219 43.70 4.32 -22.21
C ASP A 219 44.43 5.35 -21.34
N GLU A 220 45.41 4.82 -20.62
CA GLU A 220 46.23 5.44 -19.61
C GLU A 220 47.61 5.72 -20.23
N ASP A 221 47.79 6.89 -20.87
CA ASP A 221 49.09 7.34 -21.37
C ASP A 221 49.53 8.68 -20.74
N TYR A 222 50.14 8.48 -19.57
CA TYR A 222 51.25 9.22 -18.97
C TYR A 222 52.11 10.04 -19.96
N TYR A 223 52.06 11.38 -19.86
CA TYR A 223 53.19 12.23 -20.25
C TYR A 223 53.41 13.39 -19.26
N ASP A 224 54.54 13.26 -18.57
CA ASP A 224 55.31 14.25 -17.83
C ASP A 224 55.77 15.41 -18.73
N TYR A 225 55.42 16.66 -18.37
CA TYR A 225 56.20 17.84 -18.76
C TYR A 225 56.13 18.90 -17.66
N GLY A 226 57.30 19.16 -17.08
CA GLY A 226 57.55 20.30 -16.22
C GLY A 226 57.67 21.63 -16.97
N ASP A 227 57.41 22.67 -16.18
CA ASP A 227 58.02 24.00 -16.17
C ASP A 227 57.47 25.17 -17.02
N GLU A 228 57.34 26.28 -16.29
CA GLU A 228 57.25 27.71 -16.59
C GLU A 228 56.60 28.23 -17.89
N SER A 229 55.53 29.04 -17.71
CA SER A 229 55.54 30.51 -17.90
C SER A 229 54.22 31.09 -18.44
N GLY A 230 53.68 32.09 -17.73
CA GLY A 230 52.63 33.03 -18.19
C GLY A 230 51.25 32.39 -18.48
N ILE A 231 50.10 32.96 -18.17
CA ILE A 231 49.69 34.35 -18.24
C ILE A 231 48.33 34.46 -17.51
N HIS A 232 48.34 35.31 -16.50
CA HIS A 232 47.30 35.97 -15.74
C HIS A 232 45.91 36.17 -16.41
N PHE A 233 44.80 35.84 -15.73
CA PHE A 233 43.54 36.64 -15.73
C PHE A 233 42.76 36.47 -14.40
N PRO A 234 42.05 37.53 -13.92
CA PRO A 234 41.85 37.81 -12.50
C PRO A 234 40.52 37.31 -11.91
N LEU A 235 40.54 37.07 -10.59
CA LEU A 235 39.36 36.80 -9.75
C LEU A 235 38.65 38.11 -9.34
N PRO A 236 37.30 38.16 -9.28
CA PRO A 236 36.60 39.33 -8.75
C PRO A 236 36.65 39.39 -7.22
N PHE A 237 37.33 40.43 -6.76
CA PHE A 237 37.21 41.22 -5.52
C PHE A 237 36.49 40.64 -4.29
N ARG A 238 37.33 40.40 -3.26
CA ARG A 238 37.02 40.51 -1.83
C ARG A 238 36.57 41.92 -1.46
N PHE A 239 35.56 42.04 -0.60
CA PHE A 239 35.44 43.15 0.35
C PHE A 239 35.93 42.72 1.74
N ARG A 240 36.83 43.53 2.30
CA ARG A 240 37.14 43.73 3.72
C ARG A 240 37.65 45.16 3.86
N PRO A 241 37.72 45.75 5.06
CA PRO A 241 37.38 45.21 6.38
C PRO A 241 36.04 45.70 6.92
#